data_AF-A0A931NYM6-F1
#
_entry.id   AF-A0A931NYM6-F1
#
_cell.length_a   1.000
_cell.length_b   1.000
_cell.length_c   1.000
_cell.angle_alpha   90.00
_cell.angle_beta   90.00
_cell.angle_gamma   90.00
#
_symmetry.space_group_name_H-M   'P 1'
#
loop_
_entity.id
_entity.type
_entity.pdbx_description
1 polymer ?
#
loop_
_entity_poly.entity_id
_entity_poly.type
_entity_poly.pdbx_seq_one_letter_code
_entity_poly.pdbx_strand_id
1 'polypeptide(L)'
;MGGHDNHNHGEHGHAGDHGHADAWHHHDLSAEGMPQVEHTGSVNTGKLAQWFVILVLFVTVFIGSVAVYFNGFVASARSVAVETDIGSQARTMRNAAFATLGEDGNPEVYDWADAGAGKVQLPIEKAMKKVIDRYGKEKR
;
A
#
# COMPACT_ATOMS: atom_id res chain seq x y z
N MET A 1 88.66 13.34 7.71
CA MET A 1 88.59 11.95 8.21
C MET A 1 87.14 11.52 8.17
N GLY A 2 86.72 10.92 7.06
CA GLY A 2 85.34 10.46 6.86
C GLY A 2 85.41 9.08 6.24
N GLY A 3 85.09 8.07 7.04
CA GLY A 3 84.92 6.70 6.58
C GLY A 3 83.63 6.61 5.79
N HIS A 4 83.71 6.02 4.59
CA HIS A 4 82.56 5.57 3.85
C HIS A 4 82.61 4.05 3.82
N ASP A 5 81.71 3.44 4.56
CA ASP A 5 81.51 2.01 4.65
C ASP A 5 80.86 1.52 3.35
N ASN A 6 81.64 0.81 2.53
CA ASN A 6 81.13 0.04 1.41
C ASN A 6 80.43 -1.21 1.96
N HIS A 7 79.10 -1.13 2.11
CA HIS A 7 78.26 -2.28 2.30
C HIS A 7 78.27 -3.12 1.02
N ASN A 8 79.00 -4.23 1.07
CA ASN A 8 78.96 -5.26 0.06
C ASN A 8 77.61 -5.98 0.14
N HIS A 9 76.75 -5.79 -0.87
CA HIS A 9 75.55 -6.60 -1.04
C HIS A 9 75.97 -8.00 -1.49
N GLY A 10 76.22 -8.86 -0.50
CA GLY A 10 76.48 -10.28 -0.73
C GLY A 10 75.33 -10.89 -1.55
N GLU A 11 75.70 -11.58 -2.62
CA GLU A 11 74.83 -12.39 -3.44
C GLU A 11 73.93 -13.27 -2.56
N HIS A 12 72.61 -13.11 -2.69
CA HIS A 12 71.64 -14.06 -2.16
C HIS A 12 71.68 -15.33 -3.00
N GLY A 13 72.71 -16.15 -2.79
CA GLY A 13 72.78 -17.52 -3.29
C GLY A 13 71.72 -18.38 -2.63
N HIS A 14 70.51 -18.43 -3.21
CA HIS A 14 69.52 -19.46 -2.88
C HIS A 14 69.91 -20.77 -3.60
N ALA A 15 71.00 -21.38 -3.15
CA ALA A 15 71.33 -22.77 -3.42
C ALA A 15 71.11 -23.55 -2.12
N GLY A 16 69.86 -23.88 -1.84
CA GLY A 16 69.47 -24.56 -0.61
C GLY A 16 68.08 -25.16 -0.76
N ASP A 17 68.07 -26.39 -1.27
CA ASP A 17 67.09 -27.43 -0.95
C ASP A 17 65.64 -26.96 -0.73
N HIS A 18 64.85 -26.90 -1.80
CA HIS A 18 63.39 -26.73 -1.72
C HIS A 18 62.68 -28.04 -1.31
N GLY A 19 63.30 -28.82 -0.41
CA GLY A 19 62.90 -30.17 -0.01
C GLY A 19 62.20 -30.26 1.35
N HIS A 20 61.69 -29.15 1.88
CA HIS A 20 60.97 -29.14 3.15
C HIS A 20 59.59 -28.54 2.96
N ALA A 21 58.68 -29.32 2.40
CA ALA A 21 57.30 -29.24 2.88
C ALA A 21 57.40 -29.49 4.39
N ASP A 22 57.21 -28.45 5.19
CA ASP A 22 57.36 -28.57 6.64
C ASP A 22 56.42 -29.67 7.16
N ALA A 23 56.66 -30.14 8.39
CA ALA A 23 55.86 -31.22 8.99
C ALA A 23 54.35 -30.90 9.04
N TRP A 24 53.91 -29.65 8.84
CA TRP A 24 52.50 -29.29 8.75
C TRP A 24 51.87 -29.62 7.39
N HIS A 25 52.65 -29.78 6.34
CA HIS A 25 52.16 -30.17 5.01
C HIS A 25 52.17 -31.70 4.79
N HIS A 26 52.74 -32.46 5.73
CA HIS A 26 52.75 -33.92 5.70
C HIS A 26 51.58 -34.48 6.49
N HIS A 27 50.40 -34.46 5.87
CA HIS A 27 49.19 -35.03 6.44
C HIS A 27 49.26 -36.56 6.48
N ASP A 28 49.39 -37.14 7.67
CA ASP A 28 49.29 -38.58 7.88
C ASP A 28 47.81 -38.96 8.03
N LEU A 29 47.25 -39.54 6.97
CA LEU A 29 45.86 -40.04 6.91
C LEU A 29 45.50 -40.98 8.07
N SER A 30 46.48 -41.67 8.66
CA SER A 30 46.25 -42.55 9.82
C SER A 30 46.15 -41.79 11.14
N ALA A 31 46.79 -40.63 11.26
CA ALA A 31 46.78 -39.78 12.45
C ALA A 31 45.67 -38.71 12.41
N GLU A 32 45.30 -38.23 11.23
CA GLU A 32 44.32 -37.15 11.04
C GLU A 32 42.87 -37.64 10.96
N GLY A 33 42.68 -38.95 10.83
CA GLY A 33 41.37 -39.56 10.65
C GLY A 33 40.87 -39.45 9.20
N MET A 34 39.75 -40.12 8.91
CA MET A 34 39.14 -39.99 7.59
C MET A 34 38.72 -38.53 7.35
N PRO A 35 38.89 -38.01 6.12
CA PRO A 35 38.32 -36.73 5.72
C PRO A 35 36.87 -36.69 6.20
N GLN A 36 36.50 -35.65 6.95
CA GLN A 36 35.11 -35.48 7.33
C GLN A 36 34.31 -35.54 6.05
N VAL A 37 33.40 -36.52 5.95
CA VAL A 37 32.40 -36.57 4.88
C VAL A 37 31.74 -35.20 4.98
N GLU A 38 32.06 -34.33 4.02
CA GLU A 38 31.69 -32.94 4.07
C GLU A 38 30.22 -32.86 4.47
N HIS A 39 29.85 -31.96 5.39
CA HIS A 39 28.47 -31.79 5.87
C HIS A 39 27.45 -31.48 4.74
N THR A 40 27.91 -31.46 3.49
CA THR A 40 27.21 -31.43 2.20
C THR A 40 26.94 -32.82 1.59
N GLY A 41 27.07 -33.91 2.36
CA GLY A 41 26.81 -35.29 1.93
C GLY A 41 25.35 -35.53 1.48
N SER A 42 25.07 -35.21 0.22
CA SER A 42 23.78 -35.34 -0.48
C SER A 42 22.66 -34.40 -0.01
N VAL A 43 22.62 -33.19 -0.58
CA VAL A 43 21.38 -32.41 -0.58
C VAL A 43 20.38 -33.13 -1.48
N ASN A 44 19.27 -33.60 -0.90
CA ASN A 44 18.18 -34.16 -1.70
C ASN A 44 17.39 -33.00 -2.33
N THR A 45 17.85 -32.57 -3.51
CA THR A 45 17.23 -31.46 -4.27
C THR A 45 15.76 -31.72 -4.56
N GLY A 46 15.34 -32.99 -4.71
CA GLY A 46 13.94 -33.36 -4.88
C GLY A 46 13.07 -33.01 -3.67
N LYS A 47 13.53 -33.35 -2.46
CA LYS A 47 12.82 -32.94 -1.22
C LYS A 47 12.81 -31.43 -1.03
N LEU A 48 13.91 -30.76 -1.36
CA LEU A 48 13.98 -29.30 -1.25
C LEU A 48 12.96 -28.62 -2.19
N ALA A 49 12.87 -29.08 -3.44
CA ALA A 49 11.90 -28.59 -4.40
C ALA A 49 10.44 -28.86 -3.96
N GLN A 50 10.18 -30.05 -3.41
CA GLN A 50 8.86 -30.39 -2.86
C GLN A 50 8.44 -29.41 -1.75
N TRP A 51 9.32 -29.15 -0.78
CA TRP A 51 9.05 -28.22 0.31
C TRP A 51 8.87 -26.79 -0.17
N PHE A 52 9.67 -26.36 -1.16
CA PHE A 52 9.51 -25.05 -1.78
C PHE A 52 8.09 -24.88 -2.37
N VAL A 53 7.60 -25.87 -3.13
CA VAL A 53 6.25 -25.83 -3.71
C VAL A 53 5.18 -25.79 -2.61
N ILE A 54 5.31 -26.60 -1.56
CA ILE A 54 4.38 -26.61 -0.43
C ILE A 54 4.31 -25.22 0.23
N LEU A 55 5.46 -24.59 0.48
CA LEU A 55 5.52 -23.26 1.09
C LEU A 55 4.87 -22.19 0.20
N VAL A 56 5.13 -22.23 -1.11
CA VAL A 56 4.51 -21.29 -2.07
C VAL A 56 2.99 -21.45 -2.09
N LEU A 57 2.49 -22.69 -2.15
CA LEU A 57 1.05 -22.95 -2.11
C LEU A 57 0.43 -22.50 -0.78
N PHE A 58 1.08 -22.80 0.34
CA PHE A 58 0.61 -22.37 1.67
C PHE A 58 0.52 -20.85 1.78
N VAL A 59 1.56 -20.12 1.37
CA VAL A 59 1.57 -18.65 1.38
C VAL A 59 0.48 -18.09 0.47
N THR A 60 0.29 -18.67 -0.72
CA THR A 60 -0.75 -18.25 -1.67
C THR A 60 -2.15 -18.39 -1.07
N VAL A 61 -2.45 -19.55 -0.44
CA VAL A 61 -3.73 -19.80 0.22
C VAL A 61 -3.92 -18.87 1.42
N PHE A 62 -2.86 -18.63 2.20
CA PHE A 62 -2.90 -17.73 3.35
C PHE A 62 -3.24 -16.30 2.92
N ILE A 63 -2.53 -15.76 1.92
CA ILE A 63 -2.80 -14.42 1.37
C ILE A 63 -4.22 -14.34 0.82
N GLY A 64 -4.67 -15.35 0.08
CA GLY A 64 -6.04 -15.40 -0.44
C GLY A 64 -7.09 -15.38 0.68
N SER A 65 -6.86 -16.14 1.75
CA SER A 65 -7.74 -16.19 2.92
C SER A 65 -7.82 -14.84 3.63
N VAL A 66 -6.67 -14.18 3.82
CA VAL A 66 -6.59 -12.83 4.41
C VAL A 66 -7.32 -11.82 3.53
N ALA A 67 -7.15 -11.87 2.21
CA ALA A 67 -7.83 -10.97 1.28
C ALA A 67 -9.37 -11.12 1.34
N VAL A 68 -9.88 -12.36 1.37
CA VAL A 68 -11.32 -12.64 1.52
C VAL A 68 -11.84 -12.12 2.86
N TYR A 69 -11.10 -12.36 3.96
CA TYR A 69 -11.45 -11.86 5.28
C TYR A 69 -11.54 -10.34 5.32
N PHE A 70 -10.53 -9.63 4.80
CA PHE A 70 -10.51 -8.18 4.78
C PHE A 70 -11.60 -7.59 3.88
N ASN A 71 -11.89 -8.20 2.72
CA ASN A 71 -12.98 -7.76 1.86
C ASN A 71 -14.34 -7.86 2.57
N GLY A 72 -14.59 -8.96 3.29
CA GLY A 72 -15.80 -9.11 4.10
C GLY A 72 -15.86 -8.09 5.24
N PHE A 73 -14.75 -7.89 5.95
CA PHE A 73 -14.67 -6.90 7.02
C PHE A 73 -14.90 -5.47 6.52
N VAL A 74 -14.27 -5.07 5.41
CA VAL A 74 -14.45 -3.74 4.81
C VAL A 74 -15.88 -3.56 4.30
N ALA A 75 -16.49 -4.58 3.70
CA ALA A 75 -17.88 -4.51 3.26
C ALA A 75 -18.83 -4.28 4.45
N SER A 76 -18.63 -5.01 5.55
CA SER A 76 -19.41 -4.83 6.78
C SER A 76 -19.15 -3.48 7.46
N ALA A 77 -17.90 -3.04 7.54
CA ALA A 77 -17.56 -1.74 8.09
C ALA A 77 -18.17 -0.59 7.26
N ARG A 78 -18.19 -0.73 5.92
CA ARG A 78 -18.85 0.22 5.03
C ARG A 78 -20.37 0.21 5.21
N SER A 79 -21.01 -0.95 5.37
CA SER A 79 -22.46 -0.98 5.59
C SER A 79 -22.85 -0.28 6.89
N VAL A 80 -22.11 -0.54 7.97
CA VAL A 80 -22.32 0.11 9.27
C VAL A 80 -22.03 1.62 9.19
N ALA A 81 -20.98 2.03 8.49
CA ALA A 81 -20.68 3.44 8.28
C ALA A 81 -21.76 4.16 7.46
N VAL A 82 -22.32 3.51 6.43
CA VAL A 82 -23.45 4.04 5.64
C VAL A 82 -24.69 4.19 6.51
N GLU A 83 -24.98 3.23 7.39
CA GLU A 83 -26.10 3.32 8.35
C GLU A 83 -25.88 4.45 9.38
N THR A 84 -24.63 4.74 9.73
CA THR A 84 -24.28 5.77 10.71
C THR A 84 -24.15 7.16 10.08
N ASP A 85 -23.86 7.27 8.77
CA ASP A 85 -23.70 8.53 8.07
C ASP A 85 -25.05 9.13 7.65
N ILE A 86 -25.82 9.56 8.65
CA ILE A 86 -26.96 10.49 8.51
C ILE A 86 -26.52 11.76 7.74
N GLY A 87 -25.23 12.10 7.78
CA GLY A 87 -24.64 13.23 7.08
C GLY A 87 -24.68 13.11 5.55
N SER A 88 -24.48 11.94 4.97
CA SER A 88 -24.57 11.73 3.52
C SER A 88 -26.01 11.88 3.01
N GLN A 89 -26.98 11.33 3.75
CA GLN A 89 -28.40 11.44 3.45
C GLN A 89 -28.89 12.87 3.63
N ALA A 90 -28.45 13.55 4.71
CA ALA A 90 -28.74 14.97 4.93
C ALA A 90 -28.13 15.87 3.84
N ARG A 91 -26.92 15.57 3.36
CA ARG A 91 -26.28 16.31 2.26
C ARG A 91 -26.99 16.09 0.93
N THR A 92 -27.42 14.86 0.62
CA THR A 92 -28.20 14.58 -0.59
C THR A 92 -29.58 15.22 -0.54
N MET A 93 -30.27 15.17 0.61
CA MET A 93 -31.55 15.88 0.81
C MET A 93 -31.38 17.40 0.72
N ARG A 94 -30.31 17.96 1.32
CA ARG A 94 -30.00 19.39 1.23
C ARG A 94 -29.73 19.82 -0.21
N ASN A 95 -28.92 19.06 -0.96
CA ASN A 95 -28.63 19.37 -2.36
C ASN A 95 -29.88 19.22 -3.24
N ALA A 96 -30.74 18.24 -2.98
CA ALA A 96 -32.04 18.11 -3.67
C ALA A 96 -32.98 19.28 -3.35
N ALA A 97 -32.96 19.80 -2.12
CA ALA A 97 -33.72 20.99 -1.75
C ALA A 97 -33.18 22.24 -2.48
N PHE A 98 -31.86 22.43 -2.53
CA PHE A 98 -31.25 23.56 -3.26
C PHE A 98 -31.51 23.52 -4.77
N ALA A 99 -31.47 22.32 -5.37
CA ALA A 99 -31.83 22.14 -6.77
C ALA A 99 -33.29 22.53 -7.04
N THR A 100 -34.22 22.17 -6.14
CA THR A 100 -35.64 22.55 -6.24
C THR A 100 -35.82 24.06 -6.08
N LEU A 101 -35.07 24.68 -5.16
CA LEU A 101 -35.11 26.12 -4.88
C LEU A 101 -34.41 26.97 -5.96
N GLY A 102 -33.71 26.35 -6.92
CA GLY A 102 -33.02 27.07 -7.99
C GLY A 102 -31.77 27.84 -7.56
N GLU A 103 -31.25 27.60 -6.34
CA GLU A 103 -30.04 28.27 -5.84
C GLU A 103 -28.78 27.90 -6.63
N ASP A 104 -28.79 26.75 -7.33
CA ASP A 104 -27.68 26.25 -8.14
C ASP A 104 -27.68 26.80 -9.58
N GLY A 105 -28.50 27.82 -9.89
CA GLY A 105 -28.64 28.37 -11.24
C GLY A 105 -29.61 27.58 -12.15
N ASN A 106 -30.27 26.55 -11.61
CA ASN A 106 -31.38 25.88 -12.27
C ASN A 106 -32.66 26.74 -12.23
N PRO A 107 -33.54 26.63 -13.23
CA PRO A 107 -34.83 27.33 -13.20
C PRO A 107 -35.64 26.87 -11.98
N GLU A 108 -36.07 27.82 -11.15
CA GLU A 108 -36.93 27.56 -9.98
C GLU A 108 -38.15 26.73 -10.39
N VAL A 109 -38.35 25.59 -9.73
CA VAL A 109 -39.53 24.75 -9.94
C VAL A 109 -40.54 25.08 -8.87
N TYR A 110 -41.61 25.78 -9.25
CA TYR A 110 -42.72 26.04 -8.33
C TYR A 110 -43.66 24.85 -8.30
N ASP A 111 -43.89 24.32 -7.10
CA ASP A 111 -44.89 23.27 -6.89
C ASP A 111 -46.20 23.83 -6.32
N TRP A 112 -47.28 23.09 -6.50
CA TRP A 112 -48.59 23.45 -5.99
C TRP A 112 -48.61 23.34 -4.47
N ALA A 113 -48.87 24.45 -3.79
CA ALA A 113 -49.11 24.47 -2.36
C ALA A 113 -50.43 23.76 -2.02
N ASP A 114 -51.43 23.97 -2.87
CA ASP A 114 -52.75 23.36 -2.82
C ASP A 114 -53.32 23.36 -4.24
N ALA A 115 -53.26 22.19 -4.89
CA ALA A 115 -53.73 22.02 -6.26
C ALA A 115 -55.25 22.23 -6.39
N GLY A 116 -56.03 21.87 -5.36
CA GLY A 116 -57.48 22.01 -5.36
C GLY A 116 -57.94 23.47 -5.24
N ALA A 117 -57.16 24.29 -4.53
CA ALA A 117 -57.40 25.73 -4.41
C ALA A 117 -56.65 26.59 -5.45
N GLY A 118 -55.88 25.98 -6.35
CA GLY A 118 -55.09 26.70 -7.36
C GLY A 118 -53.99 27.58 -6.78
N LYS A 119 -53.42 27.21 -5.62
CA LYS A 119 -52.36 27.98 -4.95
C LYS A 119 -51.00 27.36 -5.23
N VAL A 120 -50.04 28.19 -5.62
CA VAL A 120 -48.65 27.81 -5.92
C VAL A 120 -47.73 28.35 -4.82
N GLN A 121 -46.75 27.56 -4.38
CA GLN A 121 -45.71 28.04 -3.47
C GLN A 121 -44.75 28.96 -4.25
N LEU A 122 -44.63 30.20 -3.79
CA LEU A 122 -43.75 31.21 -4.35
C LEU A 122 -42.75 31.65 -3.27
N PRO A 123 -41.47 31.85 -3.62
CA PRO A 123 -40.50 32.49 -2.74
C PRO A 123 -41.01 33.85 -2.24
N ILE A 124 -40.72 34.17 -0.98
CA ILE A 124 -41.31 35.31 -0.29
C ILE A 124 -40.94 36.65 -0.95
N GLU A 125 -39.74 36.74 -1.52
CA GLU A 125 -39.24 37.92 -2.23
C GLU A 125 -40.05 38.17 -3.52
N LYS A 126 -40.37 37.10 -4.27
CA LYS A 126 -41.20 37.20 -5.48
C LYS A 126 -42.65 37.52 -5.14
N ALA A 127 -43.17 36.93 -4.07
CA ALA A 127 -44.50 37.26 -3.56
C ALA A 127 -44.58 38.76 -3.20
N MET A 128 -43.57 39.28 -2.50
CA MET A 128 -43.49 40.69 -2.09
C MET A 128 -43.39 41.63 -3.31
N LYS A 129 -42.54 41.30 -4.30
CA LYS A 129 -42.43 42.07 -5.55
C LYS A 129 -43.76 42.11 -6.31
N LYS A 130 -44.48 40.99 -6.39
CA LYS A 130 -45.80 40.91 -7.05
C LYS A 130 -46.85 41.79 -6.35
N VAL A 131 -46.79 41.88 -5.02
CA VAL A 131 -47.66 42.77 -4.24
C VAL A 131 -47.34 44.24 -4.53
N ILE A 132 -46.05 44.61 -4.51
CA ILE A 132 -45.59 45.96 -4.83
C ILE A 132 -46.04 46.37 -6.25
N ASP A 133 -45.84 45.50 -7.25
CA ASP A 133 -46.23 45.76 -8.64
C ASP A 133 -47.74 45.97 -8.79
N ARG A 134 -48.56 45.21 -8.03
CA ARG A 134 -50.01 45.36 -8.04
C ARG A 134 -50.42 46.73 -7.50
N TYR A 135 -49.93 47.09 -6.31
CA TYR A 135 -50.28 48.38 -5.69
C TYR A 135 -49.66 49.58 -6.41
N GLY A 136 -48.53 49.41 -7.08
CA GLY A 136 -47.88 50.45 -7.89
C GLY A 136 -48.66 50.80 -9.17
N LYS A 137 -49.41 49.84 -9.74
CA LYS A 137 -50.27 50.05 -10.90
C LYS A 137 -51.62 50.66 -10.56
N GLU A 138 -52.15 50.36 -9.39
CA GLU A 138 -53.48 50.83 -8.94
C GLU A 138 -53.47 52.31 -8.47
N LYS A 139 -52.28 52.87 -8.21
CA LYS A 139 -52.09 54.27 -7.78
C LYS A 139 -51.78 55.25 -8.94
N ARG A 140 -51.90 54.84 -10.19
CA ARG A 140 -51.82 55.70 -11.38
C ARG A 140 -53.15 55.74 -12.09
#